data_AF-A0A239NIV9-F1
#
_entry.id   AF-A0A239NIV9-F1
#
_cell.length_a   1.000
_cell.length_b   1.000
_cell.length_c   1.000
_cell.angle_alpha   90.00
_cell.angle_beta   90.00
_cell.angle_gamma   90.00
#
_symmetry.space_group_name_H-M   'P 1'
#
loop_
_entity.id
_entity.type
_entity.pdbx_description
1 polymer ?
#
loop_
_entity_poly.entity_id
_entity_poly.type
_entity_poly.pdbx_seq_one_letter_code
_entity_poly.pdbx_strand_id
1 'polypeptide(L)'
;MNLERRSLLKGMALGSLAGMTLGGPGLALARNIGGAAATQPALVLVAPAVVGSAFLQGIAASPAGAHAEVLRSDASLAFVRELQRRLETGRPQRIVGLLDDASAALVVDLARSAGARVQWLGEHSADARASRHRLITADAAHGHALQLGLQLDACGAGFDLREQCPLGSRQPLRLGAATRSAGSAEQWATTLGYGLAALGEREPAPAPLVAGHPSPLAGHFVSFSIQA
;
A
#
# COMPACT_ATOMS: atom_id res chain seq x y z
N MET A 1 27.44 50.28 -29.30
CA MET A 1 26.84 48.94 -29.09
C MET A 1 27.78 47.92 -29.73
N ASN A 2 28.31 46.99 -28.93
CA ASN A 2 29.39 46.03 -29.21
C ASN A 2 29.52 45.10 -27.96
N LEU A 3 30.01 43.85 -27.97
CA LEU A 3 30.41 42.88 -29.02
C LEU A 3 29.45 41.66 -28.92
N GLU A 4 29.37 40.64 -29.79
CA GLU A 4 30.32 39.79 -30.53
C GLU A 4 31.14 38.76 -29.68
N ARG A 5 31.06 37.47 -30.08
CA ARG A 5 31.91 36.30 -29.70
C ARG A 5 31.73 35.75 -28.26
N ARG A 6 31.60 34.44 -28.02
CA ARG A 6 32.50 33.35 -28.48
C ARG A 6 31.83 31.97 -28.56
N SER A 7 32.28 31.18 -29.54
CA SER A 7 32.13 29.73 -29.64
C SER A 7 33.53 29.08 -29.55
N LEU A 8 33.56 27.74 -29.44
CA LEU A 8 34.70 26.81 -29.55
C LEU A 8 35.60 26.61 -28.31
N LEU A 9 35.62 25.36 -27.85
CA LEU A 9 36.80 24.46 -27.75
C LEU A 9 36.25 23.05 -27.45
N LYS A 10 36.14 22.13 -28.42
CA LYS A 10 37.22 21.26 -28.94
C LYS A 10 38.11 20.68 -27.82
N GLY A 11 37.74 19.49 -27.36
CA GLY A 11 38.59 18.59 -26.56
C GLY A 11 38.50 17.17 -27.10
N MET A 12 39.28 16.84 -28.14
CA MET A 12 39.60 15.46 -28.48
C MET A 12 40.86 15.07 -27.71
N ALA A 13 40.86 13.88 -27.10
CA ALA A 13 42.07 13.19 -26.68
C ALA A 13 41.93 11.71 -27.09
N LEU A 14 42.77 11.28 -28.03
CA LEU A 14 42.95 9.88 -28.43
C LEU A 14 44.26 9.37 -27.84
N GLY A 15 44.30 8.10 -27.45
CA GLY A 15 45.46 7.42 -26.87
C GLY A 15 45.10 6.75 -25.53
N SER A 16 45.42 5.48 -25.28
CA SER A 16 46.21 4.53 -26.08
C SER A 16 45.76 3.08 -25.86
N LEU A 17 46.09 2.22 -26.84
CA LEU A 17 45.91 0.77 -26.76
C LEU A 17 47.03 0.14 -25.91
N ALA A 18 46.67 -0.70 -24.92
CA ALA A 18 47.40 -1.92 -24.51
C ALA A 18 46.70 -2.57 -23.29
N GLY A 19 46.68 -3.91 -23.25
CA GLY A 19 46.28 -4.66 -22.04
C GLY A 19 45.12 -5.62 -22.24
N MET A 20 45.38 -6.78 -22.86
CA MET A 20 44.47 -7.92 -22.76
C MET A 20 44.53 -8.51 -21.35
N THR A 21 43.44 -8.47 -20.60
CA THR A 21 43.22 -9.36 -19.45
C THR A 21 41.88 -10.07 -19.61
N LEU A 22 41.93 -11.40 -19.66
CA LEU A 22 40.76 -12.26 -19.62
C LEU A 22 40.23 -12.28 -18.18
N GLY A 23 39.22 -11.45 -17.92
CA GLY A 23 38.52 -11.39 -16.64
C GLY A 23 37.11 -10.87 -16.87
N GLY A 24 36.14 -11.78 -16.95
CA GLY A 24 34.74 -11.40 -17.21
C GLY A 24 34.19 -10.55 -16.06
N PRO A 25 33.76 -9.29 -16.30
CA PRO A 25 33.10 -8.52 -15.27
C PRO A 25 31.67 -9.05 -15.14
N GLY A 26 31.39 -9.71 -14.01
CA GLY A 26 30.01 -10.00 -13.63
C GLY A 26 29.18 -8.71 -13.58
N LEU A 27 27.92 -8.81 -14.00
CA LEU A 27 26.97 -7.70 -13.98
C LEU A 27 26.66 -7.28 -12.53
N ALA A 28 27.55 -6.47 -11.96
CA ALA A 28 27.33 -5.80 -10.68
C ALA A 28 26.29 -4.70 -10.89
N LEU A 29 25.00 -5.08 -10.77
CA LEU A 29 23.88 -4.15 -10.85
C LEU A 29 24.07 -3.07 -9.79
N ALA A 30 24.11 -1.81 -10.23
CA ALA A 30 24.43 -0.69 -9.35
C ALA A 30 23.40 -0.51 -8.22
N ARG A 31 23.88 -0.05 -7.06
CA ARG A 31 23.06 0.29 -5.88
C ARG A 31 21.81 1.09 -6.26
N ASN A 32 20.64 0.60 -5.85
CA ASN A 32 19.43 1.42 -5.79
C ASN A 32 19.67 2.61 -4.84
N ILE A 33 19.75 3.82 -5.40
CA ILE A 33 19.72 5.06 -4.64
C ILE A 33 18.25 5.38 -4.35
N GLY A 34 17.87 5.45 -3.07
CA GLY A 34 16.62 6.11 -2.64
C GLY A 34 15.36 5.25 -2.52
N GLY A 35 15.41 3.94 -2.80
CA GLY A 35 14.34 3.03 -2.40
C GLY A 35 14.49 2.63 -0.93
N ALA A 36 13.76 3.29 -0.02
CA ALA A 36 13.64 2.79 1.35
C ALA A 36 13.08 1.36 1.30
N ALA A 37 13.77 0.40 1.93
CA ALA A 37 13.29 -0.97 1.98
C ALA A 37 11.88 -1.00 2.58
N ALA A 38 10.99 -1.82 2.02
CA ALA A 38 9.60 -1.90 2.45
C ALA A 38 9.54 -2.33 3.93
N THR A 39 9.34 -1.34 4.79
CA THR A 39 9.09 -1.44 6.23
C THR A 39 7.85 -2.29 6.47
N GLN A 40 8.04 -3.57 6.80
CA GLN A 40 6.94 -4.48 7.12
C GLN A 40 5.96 -3.84 8.14
N PRO A 41 4.64 -4.09 8.03
CA PRO A 41 3.66 -3.57 8.98
C PRO A 41 4.04 -3.99 10.40
N ALA A 42 4.37 -3.00 11.24
CA ALA A 42 4.69 -3.23 12.64
C ALA A 42 3.44 -3.17 13.53
N LEU A 43 2.42 -2.43 13.07
CA LEU A 43 1.17 -2.19 13.79
C LEU A 43 -0.02 -2.26 12.82
N VAL A 44 -1.06 -2.95 13.24
CA VAL A 44 -2.31 -3.16 12.50
C VAL A 44 -3.48 -2.65 13.34
N LEU A 45 -4.20 -1.66 12.82
CA LEU A 45 -5.35 -1.04 13.48
C LEU A 45 -6.65 -1.58 12.88
N VAL A 46 -7.51 -2.20 13.70
CA VAL A 46 -8.81 -2.73 13.24
C VAL A 46 -9.96 -2.37 14.17
N ALA A 47 -11.12 -2.10 13.58
CA ALA A 47 -12.37 -1.98 14.33
C ALA A 47 -12.84 -3.38 14.81
N PRO A 48 -13.56 -3.47 15.95
CA PRO A 48 -14.16 -4.70 16.45
C PRO A 48 -15.40 -5.10 15.62
N ALA A 49 -15.15 -5.53 14.38
CA ALA A 49 -16.14 -5.97 13.42
C ALA A 49 -15.66 -7.23 12.69
N VAL A 50 -16.59 -8.00 12.11
CA VAL A 50 -16.28 -9.20 11.30
C VAL A 50 -15.31 -8.86 10.14
N VAL A 51 -15.48 -7.67 9.55
CA VAL A 51 -14.61 -7.09 8.52
C VAL A 51 -13.16 -6.92 9.01
N GLY A 52 -12.95 -6.53 10.27
CA GLY A 52 -11.63 -6.46 10.89
C GLY A 52 -10.96 -7.84 11.01
N SER A 53 -11.73 -8.88 11.33
CA SER A 53 -11.21 -10.26 11.38
C SER A 53 -10.79 -10.79 10.00
N ALA A 54 -11.60 -10.58 8.96
CA ALA A 54 -11.25 -10.96 7.59
C ALA A 54 -9.99 -10.22 7.09
N PHE A 55 -9.90 -8.92 7.39
CA PHE A 55 -8.70 -8.13 7.13
C PHE A 55 -7.45 -8.68 7.85
N LEU A 56 -7.56 -9.02 9.14
CA LEU A 56 -6.46 -9.64 9.89
C LEU A 56 -6.03 -10.99 9.32
N GLN A 57 -6.95 -11.82 8.82
CA GLN A 57 -6.61 -13.06 8.11
C GLN A 57 -5.79 -12.78 6.85
N GLY A 58 -6.15 -11.74 6.09
CA GLY A 58 -5.38 -11.27 4.95
C GLY A 58 -3.97 -10.81 5.32
N ILE A 59 -3.84 -10.00 6.37
CA ILE A 59 -2.56 -9.54 6.90
C ILE A 59 -1.68 -10.75 7.32
N ALA A 60 -2.22 -11.66 8.12
CA ALA A 60 -1.49 -12.81 8.65
C ALA A 60 -1.07 -13.83 7.57
N ALA A 61 -1.77 -13.86 6.43
CA ALA A 61 -1.40 -14.65 5.27
C ALA A 61 -0.21 -14.07 4.47
N SER A 62 0.14 -12.79 4.67
CA SER A 62 1.33 -12.19 4.08
C SER A 62 2.56 -12.44 4.96
N PRO A 63 3.71 -12.87 4.39
CA PRO A 63 4.95 -13.01 5.13
C PRO A 63 5.38 -11.71 5.84
N ALA A 64 5.08 -10.55 5.26
CA ALA A 64 5.32 -9.25 5.86
C ALA A 64 4.39 -8.93 7.04
N GLY A 65 3.18 -9.49 7.06
CA GLY A 65 2.18 -9.26 8.12
C GLY A 65 2.27 -10.20 9.32
N ALA A 66 3.03 -11.30 9.22
CA ALA A 66 3.06 -12.38 10.21
C ALA A 66 3.48 -11.97 11.64
N HIS A 67 4.24 -10.88 11.79
CA HIS A 67 4.74 -10.38 13.08
C HIS A 67 4.12 -9.04 13.50
N ALA A 68 3.10 -8.56 12.79
CA ALA A 68 2.50 -7.26 13.04
C ALA A 68 1.68 -7.27 14.35
N GLU A 69 1.89 -6.27 15.21
CA GLU A 69 1.11 -6.11 16.43
C GLU A 69 -0.30 -5.62 16.10
N VAL A 70 -1.33 -6.19 16.75
CA VAL A 70 -2.73 -5.81 16.50
C VAL A 70 -3.26 -4.95 17.62
N LEU A 71 -3.60 -3.69 17.31
CA LEU A 71 -4.29 -2.78 18.22
C LEU A 71 -5.72 -2.58 17.73
N ARG A 72 -6.69 -3.00 18.55
CA ARG A 72 -8.12 -2.84 18.24
C ARG A 72 -8.57 -1.42 18.59
N SER A 73 -9.26 -0.76 17.67
CA SER A 73 -9.87 0.56 17.91
C SER A 73 -11.20 0.40 18.62
N ASP A 74 -11.26 0.82 19.88
CA ASP A 74 -12.48 0.89 20.70
C ASP A 74 -12.96 2.34 20.89
N ALA A 75 -12.41 3.28 20.11
CA ALA A 75 -12.57 4.73 20.24
C ALA A 75 -12.21 5.29 21.64
N SER A 76 -11.51 4.53 22.49
CA SER A 76 -11.14 4.97 23.83
C SER A 76 -9.96 5.95 23.83
N LEU A 77 -9.86 6.74 24.90
CA LEU A 77 -8.68 7.56 25.18
C LEU A 77 -7.40 6.71 25.33
N ALA A 78 -7.52 5.43 25.73
CA ALA A 78 -6.38 4.53 25.84
C ALA A 78 -5.83 4.16 24.46
N PHE A 79 -6.71 3.82 23.51
CA PHE A 79 -6.34 3.60 22.10
C PHE A 79 -5.65 4.84 21.49
N VAL A 80 -6.24 6.03 21.67
CA VAL A 80 -5.68 7.29 21.15
C VAL A 80 -4.29 7.57 21.72
N ARG A 81 -4.11 7.43 23.04
CA ARG A 81 -2.82 7.64 23.70
C ARG A 81 -1.75 6.64 23.28
N GLU A 82 -2.10 5.36 23.12
CA GLU A 82 -1.16 4.35 22.63
C GLU A 82 -0.72 4.66 21.19
N LEU A 83 -1.64 5.08 20.31
CA LEU A 83 -1.30 5.49 18.95
C LEU A 83 -0.42 6.74 18.93
N GLN A 84 -0.74 7.77 19.71
CA GLN A 84 0.11 8.97 19.86
C GLN A 84 1.51 8.58 20.30
N ARG A 85 1.62 7.78 21.36
CA ARG A 85 2.91 7.26 21.86
C ARG A 85 3.69 6.52 20.79
N ARG A 86 3.04 5.67 19.96
CA ARG A 86 3.68 4.97 18.83
C ARG A 86 4.27 5.94 17.83
N LEU A 87 3.49 6.91 17.37
CA LEU A 87 3.89 7.94 16.41
C LEU A 87 5.04 8.81 16.97
N GLU A 88 4.96 9.20 18.24
CA GLU A 88 5.96 10.03 18.93
C GLU A 88 7.29 9.31 19.21
N THR A 89 7.34 7.97 19.19
CA THR A 89 8.61 7.25 19.46
C THR A 89 9.71 7.49 18.44
N GLY A 90 9.40 8.07 17.27
CA GLY A 90 10.35 8.32 16.18
C GLY A 90 10.98 7.06 15.58
N ARG A 91 10.45 5.88 15.90
CA ARG A 91 10.89 4.60 15.32
C ARG A 91 10.23 4.42 13.95
N PRO A 92 11.01 4.27 12.87
CA PRO A 92 10.47 4.03 11.53
C PRO A 92 9.58 2.78 11.54
N GLN A 93 8.29 2.96 11.29
CA GLN A 93 7.32 1.88 11.36
C GLN A 93 6.19 2.10 10.37
N ARG A 94 5.69 1.01 9.79
CA ARG A 94 4.48 1.05 8.99
C ARG A 94 3.29 0.67 9.85
N ILE A 95 2.30 1.55 9.87
CA ILE A 95 0.99 1.34 10.49
C ILE A 95 -0.01 1.13 9.37
N VAL A 96 -0.66 -0.03 9.35
CA VAL A 96 -1.77 -0.33 8.41
C VAL A 96 -3.07 -0.47 9.18
N GLY A 97 -4.21 -0.35 8.53
CA GLY A 97 -5.47 -0.59 9.21
C GLY A 97 -6.70 -0.61 8.33
N LEU A 98 -7.81 -1.02 8.94
CA LEU A 98 -9.16 -1.00 8.40
C LEU A 98 -10.14 -0.68 9.53
N LEU A 99 -10.66 0.55 9.53
CA LEU A 99 -11.51 1.11 10.58
C LEU A 99 -12.84 1.62 9.98
N ASP A 100 -13.76 2.06 10.82
CA ASP A 100 -14.88 2.92 10.40
C ASP A 100 -14.36 4.33 10.02
N ASP A 101 -15.20 5.10 9.32
CA ASP A 101 -14.87 6.44 8.80
C ASP A 101 -14.41 7.41 9.90
N ALA A 102 -15.02 7.37 11.09
CA ALA A 102 -14.73 8.32 12.17
C ALA A 102 -13.41 7.98 12.88
N SER A 103 -13.21 6.70 13.23
CA SER A 103 -11.94 6.23 13.80
C SER A 103 -10.77 6.44 12.83
N ALA A 104 -10.97 6.17 11.53
CA ALA A 104 -9.94 6.39 10.52
C ALA A 104 -9.57 7.86 10.35
N ALA A 105 -10.54 8.77 10.37
CA ALA A 105 -10.28 10.21 10.31
C ALA A 105 -9.36 10.67 11.46
N LEU A 106 -9.64 10.22 12.69
CA LEU A 106 -8.80 10.51 13.86
C LEU A 106 -7.38 9.94 13.71
N VAL A 107 -7.24 8.68 13.27
CA VAL A 107 -5.92 8.06 13.06
C VAL A 107 -5.09 8.80 12.02
N VAL A 108 -5.71 9.15 10.89
CA VAL A 108 -5.03 9.85 9.78
C VAL A 108 -4.64 11.27 10.18
N ASP A 109 -5.45 11.97 10.97
CA ASP A 109 -5.16 13.32 11.46
C ASP A 109 -4.02 13.33 12.49
N LEU A 110 -4.04 12.39 13.45
CA LEU A 110 -2.95 12.19 14.41
C LEU A 110 -1.63 11.85 13.71
N ALA A 111 -1.67 10.94 12.73
CA ALA A 111 -0.49 10.58 11.93
C ALA A 111 0.07 11.77 11.17
N ARG A 112 -0.77 12.55 10.49
CA ARG A 112 -0.34 13.77 9.77
C ARG A 112 0.24 14.82 10.72
N SER A 113 -0.37 15.01 11.88
CA SER A 113 0.10 15.94 12.91
C SER A 113 1.46 15.55 13.49
N ALA A 114 1.74 14.24 13.58
CA ALA A 114 3.06 13.70 13.94
C ALA A 114 4.08 13.71 12.77
N GLY A 115 3.72 14.23 11.60
CA GLY A 115 4.60 14.27 10.41
C GLY A 115 4.70 12.95 9.63
N ALA A 116 3.90 11.94 9.98
CA ALA A 116 3.88 10.66 9.28
C ALA A 116 3.24 10.77 7.87
N ARG A 117 3.69 9.92 6.94
CA ARG A 117 3.31 9.96 5.53
C ARG A 117 2.26 8.88 5.22
N VAL A 118 1.06 9.32 4.83
CA VAL A 118 0.01 8.43 4.33
C VAL A 118 0.38 8.00 2.89
N GLN A 119 0.71 6.72 2.71
CA GLN A 119 1.06 6.13 1.40
C GLN A 119 -0.16 5.57 0.67
N TRP A 120 -1.16 5.13 1.42
CA TRP A 120 -2.44 4.63 0.94
C TRP A 120 -3.55 5.15 1.84
N LEU A 121 -4.64 5.60 1.23
CA LEU A 121 -5.92 5.86 1.88
C LEU A 121 -7.02 5.30 0.97
N GLY A 122 -7.87 4.40 1.48
CA GLY A 122 -8.91 3.76 0.70
C GLY A 122 -10.25 3.80 1.43
N GLU A 123 -11.26 4.38 0.80
CA GLU A 123 -12.66 4.29 1.20
C GLU A 123 -13.27 3.05 0.56
N HIS A 124 -13.96 2.23 1.36
CA HIS A 124 -14.57 0.98 0.93
C HIS A 124 -16.04 0.95 1.35
N SER A 125 -16.94 0.74 0.40
CA SER A 125 -18.34 0.40 0.71
C SER A 125 -18.67 -0.96 0.11
N ALA A 126 -19.21 -1.87 0.89
CA ALA A 126 -19.61 -3.19 0.41
C ALA A 126 -21.09 -3.48 0.71
N ASP A 127 -21.73 -4.19 -0.20
CA ASP A 127 -23.08 -4.73 -0.07
C ASP A 127 -23.11 -6.21 -0.49
N ALA A 128 -24.27 -6.85 -0.41
CA ALA A 128 -24.43 -8.28 -0.68
C ALA A 128 -24.15 -8.69 -2.14
N ARG A 129 -23.86 -7.75 -3.06
CA ARG A 129 -23.59 -8.02 -4.48
C ARG A 129 -22.18 -7.64 -4.89
N ALA A 130 -21.69 -6.50 -4.42
CA ALA A 130 -20.41 -5.95 -4.86
C ALA A 130 -19.74 -5.04 -3.81
N SER A 131 -18.43 -4.88 -3.95
CA SER A 131 -17.63 -3.89 -3.23
C SER A 131 -17.28 -2.68 -4.11
N ARG A 132 -17.14 -1.50 -3.50
CA ARG A 132 -16.73 -0.26 -4.18
C ARG A 132 -15.55 0.32 -3.42
N HIS A 133 -14.46 0.58 -4.12
CA HIS A 133 -13.18 1.00 -3.55
C HIS A 133 -12.73 2.32 -4.19
N ARG A 134 -12.59 3.38 -3.40
CA ARG A 134 -12.00 4.65 -3.83
C ARG A 134 -10.67 4.83 -3.11
N LEU A 135 -9.58 4.86 -3.88
CA LEU A 135 -8.21 4.84 -3.38
C LEU A 135 -7.51 6.15 -3.72
N ILE A 136 -6.76 6.67 -2.75
CA ILE A 136 -5.79 7.75 -2.90
C ILE A 136 -4.43 7.17 -2.55
N THR A 137 -3.52 7.14 -3.52
CA THR A 137 -2.20 6.48 -3.39
C THR A 137 -1.07 7.47 -3.63
N ALA A 138 0.02 7.27 -2.89
CA ALA A 138 1.32 7.88 -3.17
C ALA A 138 2.14 6.96 -4.09
N ASP A 139 3.26 7.46 -4.64
CA ASP A 139 4.10 6.67 -5.54
C ASP A 139 4.74 5.43 -4.87
N ALA A 140 4.96 5.44 -3.56
CA ALA A 140 5.43 4.26 -2.83
C ALA A 140 4.39 3.12 -2.78
N ALA A 141 3.12 3.40 -3.12
CA ALA A 141 2.05 2.41 -3.26
C ALA A 141 1.72 2.10 -4.74
N HIS A 142 2.63 2.39 -5.68
CA HIS A 142 2.46 2.06 -7.09
C HIS A 142 2.12 0.58 -7.32
N GLY A 143 1.16 0.31 -8.21
CA GLY A 143 0.79 -1.05 -8.62
C GLY A 143 -0.18 -1.76 -7.67
N HIS A 144 -0.18 -1.43 -6.37
CA HIS A 144 -1.02 -2.12 -5.39
C HIS A 144 -2.54 -1.96 -5.64
N ALA A 145 -2.98 -0.82 -6.20
CA ALA A 145 -4.37 -0.63 -6.60
C ALA A 145 -4.78 -1.52 -7.79
N LEU A 146 -3.89 -1.69 -8.78
CA LEU A 146 -4.08 -2.62 -9.90
C LEU A 146 -4.09 -4.07 -9.38
N GLN A 147 -3.14 -4.43 -8.52
CA GLN A 147 -3.06 -5.75 -7.93
C GLN A 147 -4.29 -6.11 -7.09
N LEU A 148 -4.79 -5.18 -6.28
CA LEU A 148 -6.06 -5.35 -5.56
C LEU A 148 -7.21 -5.63 -6.55
N GLY A 149 -7.32 -4.88 -7.63
CA GLY A 149 -8.33 -5.13 -8.67
C GLY A 149 -8.19 -6.50 -9.36
N LEU A 150 -6.96 -6.91 -9.68
CA LEU A 150 -6.69 -8.24 -10.26
C LEU A 150 -7.03 -9.38 -9.29
N GLN A 151 -6.72 -9.22 -8.00
CA GLN A 151 -7.05 -10.21 -6.98
C GLN A 151 -8.57 -10.26 -6.74
N LEU A 152 -9.26 -9.12 -6.66
CA LEU A 152 -10.74 -9.07 -6.54
C LEU A 152 -11.42 -9.76 -7.73
N ASP A 153 -10.94 -9.53 -8.96
CA ASP A 153 -11.45 -10.22 -10.14
C ASP A 153 -11.20 -11.73 -10.08
N ALA A 154 -9.99 -12.16 -9.70
CA ALA A 154 -9.64 -13.59 -9.56
C ALA A 154 -10.55 -14.33 -8.57
N CYS A 155 -11.07 -13.65 -7.54
CA CYS A 155 -12.04 -14.21 -6.58
C CYS A 155 -13.44 -14.40 -7.18
N GLY A 156 -13.77 -13.71 -8.28
CA GLY A 156 -15.09 -13.69 -8.88
C GLY A 156 -16.09 -12.74 -8.18
N ALA A 157 -15.59 -11.87 -7.31
CA ALA A 157 -16.39 -10.88 -6.61
C ALA A 157 -16.77 -9.72 -7.55
N GLY A 158 -17.96 -9.17 -7.40
CA GLY A 158 -18.32 -7.94 -8.11
C GLY A 158 -17.62 -6.75 -7.47
N PHE A 159 -16.99 -5.88 -8.27
CA PHE A 159 -16.35 -4.67 -7.73
C PHE A 159 -16.30 -3.48 -8.71
N ASP A 160 -16.20 -2.27 -8.15
CA ASP A 160 -15.75 -1.03 -8.81
C ASP A 160 -14.56 -0.49 -7.99
N LEU A 161 -13.42 -0.25 -8.64
CA LEU A 161 -12.20 0.28 -8.02
C LEU A 161 -11.72 1.51 -8.79
N ARG A 162 -11.42 2.58 -8.06
CA ARG A 162 -10.94 3.85 -8.60
C ARG A 162 -9.74 4.34 -7.82
N GLU A 163 -8.60 4.53 -8.48
CA GLU A 163 -7.39 5.10 -7.91
C GLU A 163 -7.25 6.57 -8.34
N GLN A 164 -6.80 7.42 -7.42
CA GLN A 164 -6.29 8.75 -7.70
C GLN A 164 -4.89 8.87 -7.11
N CYS A 165 -3.97 9.53 -7.83
CA CYS A 165 -2.63 9.82 -7.34
C CYS A 165 -2.40 11.35 -7.41
N PRO A 166 -2.93 12.14 -6.45
CA PRO A 166 -3.02 13.60 -6.59
C PRO A 166 -1.67 14.33 -6.62
N LEU A 167 -0.62 13.68 -6.13
CA LEU A 167 0.74 14.23 -6.04
C LEU A 167 1.72 13.60 -7.04
N GLY A 168 1.29 12.58 -7.79
CA GLY A 168 2.11 11.90 -8.80
C GLY A 168 1.75 12.34 -10.22
N SER A 169 2.64 12.08 -11.18
CA SER A 169 2.41 12.34 -12.62
C SER A 169 1.50 11.29 -13.30
N ARG A 170 0.82 10.46 -12.52
CA ARG A 170 0.22 9.20 -12.97
C ARG A 170 -1.28 9.33 -13.21
N GLN A 171 -1.75 8.71 -14.29
CA GLN A 171 -3.17 8.70 -14.63
C GLN A 171 -4.00 7.91 -13.60
N PRO A 172 -5.25 8.34 -13.33
CA PRO A 172 -6.13 7.61 -12.42
C PRO A 172 -6.53 6.25 -13.01
N LEU A 173 -6.42 5.20 -12.19
CA LEU A 173 -6.85 3.85 -12.55
C LEU A 173 -8.36 3.70 -12.32
N ARG A 174 -9.04 2.97 -13.22
CA ARG A 174 -10.40 2.46 -12.99
C ARG A 174 -10.47 1.01 -13.42
N LEU A 175 -10.98 0.16 -12.55
CA LEU A 175 -11.20 -1.27 -12.77
C LEU A 175 -12.59 -1.64 -12.25
N GLY A 176 -13.17 -2.70 -12.79
CA GLY A 176 -14.39 -3.26 -12.24
C GLY A 176 -14.79 -4.54 -12.96
N ALA A 177 -15.50 -5.40 -12.23
CA ALA A 177 -16.00 -6.67 -12.73
C ALA A 177 -17.42 -6.93 -12.19
N ALA A 178 -18.23 -7.63 -12.99
CA ALA A 178 -19.51 -8.15 -12.54
C ALA A 178 -19.32 -9.43 -11.71
N THR A 179 -20.17 -9.62 -10.71
CA THR A 179 -20.13 -10.80 -9.81
C THR A 179 -20.26 -12.10 -10.59
N ARG A 180 -19.27 -12.99 -10.45
CA ARG A 180 -19.26 -14.35 -11.03
C ARG A 180 -19.57 -15.42 -9.98
N SER A 181 -19.28 -15.16 -8.71
CA SER A 181 -19.56 -16.05 -7.58
C SER A 181 -20.11 -15.27 -6.39
N ALA A 182 -21.35 -15.51 -5.98
CA ALA A 182 -21.96 -14.81 -4.85
C ALA A 182 -21.23 -15.05 -3.51
N GLY A 183 -20.65 -16.24 -3.32
CA GLY A 183 -19.88 -16.58 -2.11
C GLY A 183 -18.51 -15.92 -2.00
N SER A 184 -18.10 -15.11 -2.98
CA SER A 184 -16.81 -14.38 -2.97
C SER A 184 -16.93 -12.91 -2.55
N ALA A 185 -18.16 -12.38 -2.40
CA ALA A 185 -18.40 -10.97 -2.10
C ALA A 185 -17.78 -10.51 -0.76
N GLU A 186 -17.48 -11.44 0.13
CA GLU A 186 -16.86 -11.19 1.44
C GLU A 186 -15.33 -11.16 1.40
N GLN A 187 -14.71 -11.57 0.29
CA GLN A 187 -13.26 -11.75 0.23
C GLN A 187 -12.49 -10.42 0.14
N TRP A 188 -13.16 -9.31 -0.18
CA TRP A 188 -12.52 -8.00 -0.39
C TRP A 188 -11.66 -7.54 0.78
N ALA A 189 -12.10 -7.78 2.02
CA ALA A 189 -11.39 -7.34 3.23
C ALA A 189 -10.09 -8.15 3.42
N THR A 190 -10.13 -9.46 3.18
CA THR A 190 -8.96 -10.34 3.20
C THR A 190 -7.94 -9.94 2.12
N THR A 191 -8.41 -9.77 0.88
CA THR A 191 -7.55 -9.37 -0.24
C THR A 191 -6.87 -8.02 0.02
N LEU A 192 -7.63 -7.05 0.57
CA LEU A 192 -7.10 -5.75 0.99
C LEU A 192 -6.07 -5.88 2.11
N GLY A 193 -6.33 -6.70 3.14
CA GLY A 193 -5.38 -6.96 4.23
C GLY A 193 -4.06 -7.53 3.72
N TYR A 194 -4.13 -8.55 2.87
CA TYR A 194 -2.95 -9.15 2.24
C TYR A 194 -2.16 -8.12 1.42
N GLY A 195 -2.85 -7.36 0.55
CA GLY A 195 -2.24 -6.33 -0.29
C GLY A 195 -1.59 -5.18 0.48
N LEU A 196 -2.16 -4.78 1.63
CA LEU A 196 -1.58 -3.75 2.49
C LEU A 196 -0.40 -4.24 3.33
N ALA A 197 -0.39 -5.51 3.76
CA ALA A 197 0.78 -6.09 4.41
C ALA A 197 1.98 -6.14 3.46
N ALA A 198 1.76 -6.58 2.21
CA ALA A 198 2.78 -6.66 1.17
C ALA A 198 3.07 -5.32 0.44
N LEU A 199 2.64 -4.18 0.99
CA LEU A 199 2.84 -2.88 0.34
C LEU A 199 4.34 -2.55 0.19
N GLY A 200 4.77 -2.20 -1.01
CA GLY A 200 6.19 -1.98 -1.34
C GLY A 200 7.00 -3.27 -1.61
N GLU A 201 6.40 -4.46 -1.53
CA GLU A 201 6.99 -5.66 -2.12
C GLU A 201 6.85 -5.61 -3.65
N ARG A 202 7.87 -6.08 -4.36
CA ARG A 202 8.00 -5.87 -5.81
C ARG A 202 7.08 -6.75 -6.66
N GLU A 203 6.64 -7.88 -6.09
CA GLU A 203 5.71 -8.83 -6.69
C GLU A 203 5.06 -9.68 -5.58
N PRO A 204 3.99 -9.20 -4.92
CA PRO A 204 3.27 -10.00 -3.93
C PRO A 204 2.54 -11.16 -4.60
N ALA A 205 2.54 -12.32 -3.96
CA ALA A 205 1.77 -13.49 -4.41
C ALA A 205 0.24 -13.21 -4.41
N PRO A 206 -0.60 -14.03 -5.07
CA PRO A 206 -2.04 -13.93 -4.90
C PRO A 206 -2.45 -14.13 -3.43
N ALA A 207 -3.32 -13.25 -2.93
CA ALA A 207 -3.95 -13.43 -1.62
C ALA A 207 -4.69 -14.78 -1.57
N PRO A 208 -4.60 -15.55 -0.47
CA PRO A 208 -5.27 -16.85 -0.39
C PRO A 208 -6.79 -16.68 -0.38
N LEU A 209 -7.48 -17.68 -0.95
CA LEU A 209 -8.92 -17.81 -0.82
C LEU A 209 -9.25 -18.19 0.63
N VAL A 210 -10.10 -17.40 1.29
CA VAL A 210 -10.62 -17.69 2.63
C VAL A 210 -12.02 -18.25 2.52
N ALA A 211 -12.37 -19.19 3.41
CA ALA A 211 -13.71 -19.76 3.46
C ALA A 211 -14.77 -18.66 3.67
N GLY A 212 -15.91 -18.80 2.99
CA GLY A 212 -17.04 -17.89 3.13
C GLY A 212 -17.45 -17.72 4.58
N HIS A 213 -17.69 -16.48 4.98
CA HIS A 213 -18.21 -16.14 6.29
C HIS A 213 -19.73 -16.37 6.30
N PRO A 214 -20.36 -16.58 7.47
CA PRO A 214 -21.82 -16.78 7.55
C PRO A 214 -22.62 -15.48 7.42
N SER A 215 -21.95 -14.31 7.36
CA SER A 215 -22.57 -12.99 7.36
C SER A 215 -21.88 -12.06 6.37
N PRO A 216 -22.61 -11.39 5.46
CA PRO A 216 -22.04 -10.54 4.44
C PRO A 216 -21.27 -9.37 5.05
N LEU A 217 -20.04 -9.16 4.56
CA LEU A 217 -19.16 -8.05 4.94
C LEU A 217 -19.63 -6.72 4.33
N ALA A 218 -20.80 -6.25 4.76
CA ALA A 218 -21.42 -5.00 4.32
C ALA A 218 -21.10 -3.83 5.26
N GLY A 219 -21.12 -2.61 4.71
CA GLY A 219 -20.88 -1.37 5.46
C GLY A 219 -19.89 -0.42 4.77
N HIS A 220 -19.46 0.59 5.52
CA HIS A 220 -18.47 1.59 5.11
C HIS A 220 -17.23 1.50 6.00
N PHE A 221 -16.05 1.45 5.37
CA PHE A 221 -14.78 1.26 6.05
C PHE A 221 -13.68 2.05 5.35
N VAL A 222 -12.72 2.57 6.12
CA VAL A 222 -11.53 3.23 5.60
C VAL A 222 -10.29 2.42 5.95
N SER A 223 -9.49 2.13 4.93
CA SER A 223 -8.16 1.55 5.09
C SER A 223 -7.06 2.58 4.89
N PHE A 224 -5.91 2.36 5.51
CA PHE A 224 -4.74 3.21 5.33
C PHE A 224 -3.44 2.41 5.42
N SER A 225 -2.38 2.96 4.84
CA SER A 225 -0.99 2.59 5.11
C SER A 225 -0.21 3.87 5.38
N ILE A 226 0.35 3.97 6.57
CA ILE A 226 1.01 5.15 7.14
C ILE A 226 2.46 4.77 7.43
N GLN A 227 3.39 5.56 6.93
CA GLN A 227 4.80 5.49 7.29
C GLN A 227 5.10 6.57 8.33
N ALA A 228 5.31 6.15 9.58
CA ALA A 228 5.88 6.96 10.65
C ALA A 228 7.40 6.72 10.75
#